data_AF-A0A956IKS6-F1
#
_entry.id   AF-A0A956IKS6-F1
#
_cell.length_a   1.000
_cell.length_b   1.000
_cell.length_c   1.000
_cell.angle_alpha   90.00
_cell.angle_beta   90.00
_cell.angle_gamma   90.00
#
_symmetry.space_group_name_H-M   'P 1'
#
loop_
_entity.id
_entity.type
_entity.pdbx_description
1 polymer ?
#
loop_
_entity_poly.entity_id
_entity_poly.type
_entity_poly.pdbx_seq_one_letter_code
_entity_poly.pdbx_strand_id
1 'polypeptide(L)'
;SYGILVGADAQPDGTIGRRRFWPGSFLFTPDTREAGAGFNAFRPARYAGGRVRQYDNASIAGLGLTPFSLEQYQGSKQDFYDRVEALINPRPLEPKAMLDVLISALYEQVKRRVVSVQNAEDYKAGHRGAIDMPRGHSIFETSGAWEDFSTPSRDMRLLIAMDTVLGFPDAVKRTPERFGIAAGAVEGAVADLEAHMKRALAAKTFHYRRSDGSDQALTVADVVARARDFEVAYNPNDCVEIRWAAPEGSAERATCQRHAPGNQRRLMTEYRPWFAQRRRPPR
;
A
#
# COMPACT_ATOMS: atom_id res chain seq x y z
N SER A 1 19.93 4.92 14.63
CA SER A 1 19.50 5.18 13.25
C SER A 1 18.47 4.12 12.89
N TYR A 2 17.42 4.51 12.16
CA TYR A 2 16.44 3.57 11.62
C TYR A 2 17.08 2.80 10.45
N GLY A 3 17.11 1.48 10.55
CA GLY A 3 17.48 0.58 9.48
C GLY A 3 16.33 0.45 8.48
N ILE A 4 16.68 0.28 7.20
CA ILE A 4 15.71 -0.03 6.14
C ILE A 4 16.10 -1.34 5.48
N LEU A 5 15.12 -2.22 5.30
CA LEU A 5 15.25 -3.32 4.36
C LEU A 5 14.75 -2.85 2.99
N VAL A 6 15.52 -3.10 1.94
CA VAL A 6 15.17 -2.75 0.56
C VAL A 6 15.28 -4.02 -0.27
N GLY A 7 14.22 -4.35 -1.00
CA GLY A 7 14.29 -5.34 -2.07
C GLY A 7 14.43 -4.66 -3.43
N ALA A 8 15.09 -5.35 -4.34
CA ALA A 8 15.21 -4.96 -5.73
C ALA A 8 14.61 -6.07 -6.61
N ASP A 9 13.70 -5.69 -7.50
CA ASP A 9 13.01 -6.62 -8.39
C ASP A 9 12.99 -6.09 -9.84
N ALA A 10 13.26 -7.00 -10.78
CA ALA A 10 13.14 -6.70 -12.20
C ALA A 10 11.67 -6.45 -12.55
N GLN A 11 11.41 -5.34 -13.23
CA GLN A 11 10.08 -5.00 -13.74
C GLN A 11 9.93 -5.53 -15.17
N PRO A 12 8.69 -5.79 -15.65
CA PRO A 12 8.45 -6.27 -17.01
C PRO A 12 9.00 -5.37 -18.13
N ASP A 13 9.27 -4.10 -17.83
CA ASP A 13 9.85 -3.12 -18.76
C ASP A 13 11.39 -3.17 -18.85
N GLY A 14 12.02 -4.15 -18.21
CA GLY A 14 13.48 -4.34 -18.20
C GLY A 14 14.23 -3.46 -17.20
N THR A 15 13.53 -2.69 -16.37
CA THR A 15 14.15 -1.87 -15.32
C THR A 15 14.27 -2.64 -13.99
N ILE A 16 15.12 -2.13 -13.08
CA ILE A 16 15.20 -2.63 -11.70
C ILE A 16 14.50 -1.64 -10.78
N GLY A 17 13.40 -2.08 -10.18
CA GLY A 17 12.69 -1.34 -9.14
C GLY A 17 13.34 -1.57 -7.78
N ARG A 18 13.47 -0.53 -6.96
CA ARG A 18 13.86 -0.65 -5.54
C ARG A 18 12.68 -0.28 -4.66
N ARG A 19 12.34 -1.14 -3.70
CA ARG A 19 11.20 -0.95 -2.79
C ARG A 19 11.64 -1.17 -1.35
N ARG A 20 11.25 -0.26 -0.45
CA ARG A 20 11.43 -0.45 1.00
C ARG A 20 10.51 -1.56 1.48
N PHE A 21 10.95 -2.39 2.41
CA PHE A 21 10.11 -3.37 3.07
C PHE A 21 8.99 -2.68 3.82
N TRP A 22 7.75 -3.04 3.50
CA TRP A 22 6.55 -2.68 4.25
C TRP A 22 5.36 -3.53 3.75
N PRO A 23 4.27 -3.67 4.51
CA PRO A 23 3.16 -4.58 4.19
C PRO A 23 2.52 -4.40 2.81
N GLY A 24 2.57 -3.20 2.21
CA GLY A 24 1.98 -2.94 0.89
C GLY A 24 2.93 -3.12 -0.30
N SER A 25 4.21 -3.43 -0.06
CA SER A 25 5.15 -3.79 -1.15
C SER A 25 5.72 -5.20 -1.03
N PHE A 26 5.75 -5.77 0.17
CA PHE A 26 6.12 -7.16 0.44
C PHE A 26 4.92 -7.85 1.04
N LEU A 27 4.00 -8.29 0.19
CA LEU A 27 2.78 -8.95 0.64
C LEU A 27 3.12 -10.32 1.26
N PHE A 28 2.64 -10.53 2.48
CA PHE A 28 2.78 -11.80 3.19
C PHE A 28 1.41 -12.39 3.56
N THR A 29 1.32 -13.72 3.47
CA THR A 29 0.22 -14.53 3.97
C THR A 29 0.80 -15.75 4.71
N PRO A 30 0.30 -16.09 5.91
CA PRO A 30 0.71 -17.31 6.60
C PRO A 30 0.13 -18.57 5.96
N ASP A 31 -0.86 -18.46 5.06
CA ASP A 31 -1.44 -19.58 4.33
C ASP A 31 -0.64 -19.90 3.05
N THR A 32 -0.05 -21.10 2.96
CA THR A 32 0.98 -21.47 1.97
C THR A 32 0.52 -22.49 0.92
N ARG A 33 -0.78 -22.53 0.57
CA ARG A 33 -1.37 -23.62 -0.24
C ARG A 33 -0.87 -23.77 -1.69
N GLU A 34 -0.22 -22.76 -2.28
CA GLU A 34 0.23 -22.81 -3.68
C GLU A 34 1.71 -22.48 -3.85
N ALA A 35 2.11 -21.25 -3.48
CA ALA A 35 3.49 -20.79 -3.40
C ALA A 35 3.62 -19.94 -2.14
N GLY A 36 4.42 -20.39 -1.18
CA GLY A 36 4.59 -19.69 0.10
C GLY A 36 5.13 -18.26 -0.11
N ALA A 37 4.44 -17.27 0.46
CA ALA A 37 4.92 -15.89 0.51
C ALA A 37 6.05 -15.72 1.54
N GLY A 38 6.78 -14.61 1.50
CA GLY A 38 7.83 -14.28 2.47
C GLY A 38 9.24 -14.57 1.96
N PHE A 39 10.17 -14.82 2.87
CA PHE A 39 11.59 -15.03 2.57
C PHE A 39 11.87 -16.50 2.29
N ASN A 40 12.32 -16.80 1.07
CA ASN A 40 12.65 -18.16 0.66
C ASN A 40 14.15 -18.26 0.39
N ALA A 41 14.81 -19.23 1.03
CA ALA A 41 16.19 -19.58 0.72
C ALA A 41 16.24 -20.42 -0.57
N PHE A 42 17.27 -20.20 -1.39
CA PHE A 42 17.53 -21.04 -2.56
C PHE A 42 17.77 -22.50 -2.13
N ARG A 43 17.10 -23.44 -2.79
CA ARG A 43 17.34 -24.88 -2.63
C ARG A 43 18.21 -25.37 -3.79
N PRO A 44 19.46 -25.82 -3.54
CA PRO A 44 20.28 -26.38 -4.59
C PRO A 44 19.67 -27.63 -5.21
N ALA A 45 20.04 -27.88 -6.46
CA ALA A 45 19.81 -29.16 -7.11
C ALA A 45 21.15 -29.87 -7.30
N ARG A 46 21.13 -31.20 -7.17
CA ARG A 46 22.26 -32.07 -7.50
C ARG A 46 22.01 -32.79 -8.81
N TYR A 47 23.04 -32.88 -9.63
CA TYR A 47 23.04 -33.72 -10.82
C TYR A 47 23.77 -35.04 -10.50
N ALA A 48 23.07 -36.17 -10.61
CA ALA A 48 23.66 -37.48 -10.36
C ALA A 48 22.99 -38.54 -11.25
N GLY A 49 23.79 -39.37 -11.91
CA GLY A 49 23.29 -40.46 -12.77
C GLY A 49 22.38 -39.96 -13.91
N GLY A 50 22.75 -38.86 -14.56
CA GLY A 50 21.99 -38.31 -15.68
C GLY A 50 20.73 -37.51 -15.29
N ARG A 51 20.43 -37.35 -13.99
CA ARG A 51 19.19 -36.71 -13.52
C ARG A 51 19.48 -35.58 -12.53
N VAL A 52 18.70 -34.50 -12.65
CA VAL A 52 18.63 -33.43 -11.64
C VAL A 52 17.69 -33.85 -10.53
N ARG A 53 18.14 -33.77 -9.27
CA ARG A 53 17.32 -34.01 -8.08
C ARG A 53 17.51 -32.86 -7.11
N GLN A 54 16.44 -32.45 -6.42
CA GLN A 54 16.57 -31.51 -5.31
C GLN A 54 17.04 -32.22 -4.04
N TYR A 55 17.70 -31.48 -3.15
CA TYR A 55 17.98 -31.97 -1.80
C TYR A 55 16.68 -32.01 -0.96
N ASP A 56 16.56 -33.01 -0.10
CA ASP A 56 15.52 -33.04 0.93
C ASP A 56 15.87 -32.11 2.12
N ASN A 57 14.91 -31.88 3.01
CA ASN A 57 15.07 -30.93 4.13
C ASN A 57 16.24 -31.31 5.06
N ALA A 58 16.42 -32.61 5.35
CA ALA A 58 17.45 -33.08 6.25
C ALA A 58 18.85 -32.92 5.65
N SER A 59 18.97 -33.17 4.35
CA SER A 59 20.25 -33.11 3.64
C SER A 59 20.77 -31.69 3.45
N ILE A 60 19.90 -30.66 3.46
CA ILE A 60 20.32 -29.26 3.28
C ILE A 60 21.25 -28.80 4.41
N ALA A 61 20.98 -29.20 5.65
CA ALA A 61 21.79 -28.79 6.81
C ALA A 61 23.26 -29.25 6.67
N GLY A 62 23.49 -30.41 6.07
CA GLY A 62 24.83 -30.95 5.80
C GLY A 62 25.62 -30.20 4.73
N LEU A 63 24.99 -29.26 4.00
CA LEU A 63 25.63 -28.48 2.94
C LEU A 63 26.16 -27.12 3.43
N GLY A 64 26.02 -26.80 4.71
CA GLY A 64 26.38 -25.48 5.25
C GLY A 64 25.46 -24.35 4.77
N LEU A 65 24.27 -24.69 4.26
CA LEU A 65 23.24 -23.74 3.83
C LEU A 65 22.20 -23.53 4.94
N THR A 66 21.41 -22.46 4.82
CA THR A 66 20.30 -22.18 5.74
C THR A 66 19.38 -23.40 5.83
N PRO A 67 19.16 -23.96 7.03
CA PRO A 67 18.24 -25.09 7.21
C PRO A 67 16.81 -24.75 6.78
N PHE A 68 16.05 -25.78 6.42
CA PHE A 68 14.61 -25.61 6.17
C PHE A 68 13.91 -25.11 7.43
N SER A 69 13.09 -24.07 7.29
CA SER A 69 12.29 -23.51 8.38
C SER A 69 10.92 -23.06 7.89
N LEU A 70 9.90 -23.29 8.71
CA LEU A 70 8.55 -22.76 8.54
C LEU A 70 8.24 -21.63 9.54
N GLU A 71 9.24 -21.13 10.26
CA GLU A 71 9.07 -20.15 11.34
C GLU A 71 8.29 -18.90 10.90
N GLN A 72 8.57 -18.39 9.70
CA GLN A 72 7.88 -17.19 9.19
C GLN A 72 6.36 -17.36 9.06
N TYR A 73 5.87 -18.59 8.93
CA TYR A 73 4.44 -18.91 8.82
C TYR A 73 3.79 -19.19 10.18
N GLN A 74 4.55 -19.13 11.28
CA GLN A 74 4.00 -19.25 12.61
C GLN A 74 3.39 -17.93 13.06
N GLY A 75 2.13 -17.97 13.48
CA GLY A 75 1.39 -16.80 13.94
C GLY A 75 0.62 -16.11 12.82
N SER A 76 0.27 -14.85 13.07
CA SER A 76 -0.50 -14.03 12.17
C SER A 76 0.38 -13.33 11.13
N LYS A 77 -0.27 -12.77 10.09
CA LYS A 77 0.37 -11.87 9.13
C LYS A 77 1.07 -10.70 9.83
N GLN A 78 0.50 -10.19 10.93
CA GLN A 78 1.10 -9.07 11.67
C GLN A 78 2.35 -9.50 12.44
N ASP A 79 2.34 -10.70 13.04
CA ASP A 79 3.50 -11.23 13.77
C ASP A 79 4.73 -11.36 12.86
N PHE A 80 4.53 -11.74 11.59
CA PHE A 80 5.60 -11.76 10.60
C PHE A 80 6.24 -10.37 10.41
N TYR A 81 5.44 -9.33 10.17
CA TYR A 81 5.99 -7.98 9.96
C TYR A 81 6.65 -7.43 11.23
N ASP A 82 6.05 -7.66 12.39
CA ASP A 82 6.61 -7.19 13.67
C ASP A 82 7.97 -7.84 13.93
N ARG A 83 8.14 -9.14 13.63
CA ARG A 83 9.43 -9.85 13.70
C ARG A 83 10.46 -9.33 12.71
N VAL A 84 10.10 -9.15 11.44
CA VAL A 84 11.04 -8.64 10.43
C VAL A 84 11.50 -7.23 10.77
N GLU A 85 10.58 -6.37 11.21
CA GLU A 85 10.93 -5.02 11.64
C GLU A 85 11.82 -5.00 12.88
N ALA A 86 11.66 -5.94 13.82
CA ALA A 86 12.57 -6.10 14.96
C ALA A 86 13.97 -6.55 14.54
N LEU A 87 14.09 -7.39 13.51
CA LEU A 87 15.38 -7.80 12.93
C LEU A 87 16.08 -6.65 12.21
N ILE A 88 15.32 -5.80 11.49
CA ILE A 88 15.87 -4.63 10.79
C ILE A 88 16.35 -3.58 11.81
N ASN A 89 15.61 -3.43 12.91
CA ASN A 89 15.83 -2.40 13.92
C ASN A 89 16.03 -3.02 15.31
N PRO A 90 17.23 -3.56 15.60
CA PRO A 90 17.50 -4.27 16.85
C PRO A 90 17.66 -3.33 18.07
N ARG A 91 17.69 -2.01 17.84
CA ARG A 91 17.77 -1.00 18.90
C ARG A 91 16.44 -0.26 19.00
N PRO A 92 16.06 0.21 20.21
CA PRO A 92 14.87 1.01 20.39
C PRO A 92 14.78 2.17 19.39
N LEU A 93 13.60 2.29 18.76
CA LEU A 93 13.28 3.38 17.85
C LEU A 93 12.52 4.48 18.58
N GLU A 94 12.72 5.73 18.18
CA GLU A 94 11.92 6.85 18.69
C GLU A 94 10.57 6.87 17.94
N PRO A 95 9.42 6.69 18.62
CA PRO A 95 8.12 6.56 17.96
C PRO A 95 7.71 7.75 17.09
N LYS A 96 7.96 8.99 17.54
CA LYS A 96 7.50 10.18 16.81
C LYS A 96 8.25 10.35 15.50
N ALA A 97 9.58 10.16 15.50
CA ALA A 97 10.41 10.16 14.31
C ALA A 97 10.02 9.05 13.33
N MET A 98 9.69 7.86 13.85
CA MET A 98 9.18 6.76 13.02
C MET A 98 7.84 7.11 12.36
N LEU A 99 6.92 7.66 13.14
CA LEU A 99 5.63 8.11 12.64
C LEU A 99 5.79 9.23 11.59
N ASP A 100 6.71 10.17 11.80
CA ASP A 100 7.00 11.25 10.84
C ASP A 100 7.53 10.71 9.51
N VAL A 101 8.32 9.63 9.53
CA VAL A 101 8.77 8.92 8.32
C VAL A 101 7.58 8.29 7.59
N LEU A 102 6.67 7.63 8.31
CA LEU A 102 5.47 7.01 7.73
C LEU A 102 4.53 8.07 7.12
N ILE A 103 4.28 9.17 7.84
CA ILE A 103 3.45 10.29 7.35
C ILE A 103 4.09 10.94 6.13
N SER A 104 5.41 11.12 6.14
CA SER A 104 6.12 11.66 4.97
C SER A 104 5.99 10.72 3.77
N ALA A 105 6.12 9.41 3.96
CA ALA A 105 5.91 8.44 2.89
C ALA A 105 4.47 8.44 2.34
N LEU A 106 3.46 8.55 3.22
CA LEU A 106 2.06 8.72 2.82
C LEU A 106 1.87 10.00 2.01
N TYR A 107 2.44 11.12 2.45
CA TYR A 107 2.36 12.39 1.74
C TYR A 107 3.01 12.34 0.35
N GLU A 108 4.13 11.64 0.18
CA GLU A 108 4.72 11.40 -1.14
C GLU A 108 3.78 10.60 -2.07
N GLN A 109 3.03 9.63 -1.54
CA GLN A 109 2.02 8.91 -2.33
C GLN A 109 0.87 9.83 -2.76
N VAL A 110 0.41 10.70 -1.86
CA VAL A 110 -0.62 11.70 -2.16
C VAL A 110 -0.17 12.63 -3.29
N LYS A 111 1.04 13.20 -3.21
CA LYS A 111 1.59 14.07 -4.26
C LYS A 111 1.71 13.37 -5.61
N ARG A 112 2.17 12.11 -5.62
CA ARG A 112 2.23 11.31 -6.86
C ARG A 112 0.85 11.09 -7.46
N ARG A 113 -0.16 10.89 -6.62
CA ARG A 113 -1.54 10.74 -7.06
C ARG A 113 -2.11 12.02 -7.67
N VAL A 114 -1.75 13.22 -7.16
CA VAL A 114 -2.12 14.50 -7.80
C VAL A 114 -1.70 14.51 -9.26
N VAL A 115 -0.46 14.12 -9.55
CA VAL A 115 0.04 14.02 -10.93
C VAL A 115 -0.72 12.98 -11.73
N SER A 116 -0.94 11.76 -11.21
CA SER A 116 -1.70 10.72 -11.91
C SER A 116 -3.13 11.14 -12.26
N VAL A 117 -3.82 11.83 -11.36
CA VAL A 117 -5.19 12.28 -11.59
C VAL A 117 -5.20 13.44 -12.58
N GLN A 118 -4.27 14.40 -12.46
CA GLN A 118 -4.17 15.51 -13.40
C GLN A 118 -3.88 15.01 -14.83
N ASN A 119 -2.96 14.06 -15.00
CA ASN A 119 -2.66 13.47 -16.31
C ASN A 119 -3.91 12.88 -16.99
N ALA A 120 -4.82 12.29 -16.20
CA ALA A 120 -6.08 11.78 -16.72
C ALA A 120 -7.05 12.91 -17.11
N GLU A 121 -7.12 13.99 -16.34
CA GLU A 121 -7.93 15.16 -16.72
C GLU A 121 -7.41 15.80 -18.01
N ASP A 122 -6.09 15.95 -18.14
CA ASP A 122 -5.45 16.48 -19.36
C ASP A 122 -5.76 15.60 -20.58
N TYR A 123 -5.69 14.27 -20.43
CA TYR A 123 -6.10 13.34 -21.48
C TYR A 123 -7.58 13.50 -21.84
N LYS A 124 -8.46 13.60 -20.84
CA LYS A 124 -9.92 13.75 -21.03
C LYS A 124 -10.32 15.08 -21.68
N ALA A 125 -9.52 16.14 -21.53
CA ALA A 125 -9.76 17.41 -22.22
C ALA A 125 -9.65 17.27 -23.76
N GLY A 126 -8.76 16.38 -24.24
CA GLY A 126 -8.57 16.11 -25.66
C GLY A 126 -9.36 14.90 -26.22
N HIS A 127 -9.88 14.02 -25.34
CA HIS A 127 -10.47 12.75 -25.76
C HIS A 127 -11.93 12.60 -25.34
N ARG A 128 -12.81 12.45 -26.34
CA ARG A 128 -14.24 12.17 -26.14
C ARG A 128 -14.46 10.66 -25.95
N GLY A 129 -15.49 10.31 -25.18
CA GLY A 129 -15.85 8.92 -24.90
C GLY A 129 -15.30 8.40 -23.57
N ALA A 130 -15.91 7.34 -23.04
CA ALA A 130 -15.48 6.71 -21.80
C ALA A 130 -14.28 5.77 -22.08
N ILE A 131 -13.31 5.75 -21.17
CA ILE A 131 -12.26 4.73 -21.16
C ILE A 131 -12.90 3.41 -20.71
N ASP A 132 -12.70 2.35 -21.47
CA ASP A 132 -13.22 1.04 -21.12
C ASP A 132 -12.57 0.51 -19.84
N MET A 133 -13.40 -0.03 -18.94
CA MET A 133 -12.96 -0.64 -17.69
C MET A 133 -12.78 -2.15 -17.90
N PRO A 134 -11.58 -2.70 -17.65
CA PRO A 134 -11.36 -4.15 -17.62
C PRO A 134 -12.21 -4.83 -16.55
N ARG A 135 -12.29 -6.16 -16.61
CA ARG A 135 -13.01 -6.97 -15.62
C ARG A 135 -12.04 -7.77 -14.76
N GLY A 136 -12.46 -8.11 -13.55
CA GLY A 136 -11.74 -9.01 -12.66
C GLY A 136 -10.38 -8.45 -12.24
N HIS A 137 -9.40 -9.34 -12.10
CA HIS A 137 -8.02 -8.97 -11.76
C HIS A 137 -7.37 -8.03 -12.79
N SER A 138 -7.84 -8.03 -14.04
CA SER A 138 -7.26 -7.23 -15.12
C SER A 138 -7.33 -5.73 -14.88
N ILE A 139 -8.17 -5.24 -13.95
CA ILE A 139 -8.14 -3.82 -13.57
C ILE A 139 -6.78 -3.39 -13.00
N PHE A 140 -5.95 -4.33 -12.52
CA PHE A 140 -4.63 -4.07 -11.94
C PHE A 140 -3.45 -4.35 -12.88
N GLU A 141 -3.68 -4.97 -14.05
CA GLU A 141 -2.63 -5.62 -14.86
C GLU A 141 -2.82 -5.43 -16.37
N THR A 142 -3.67 -4.50 -16.78
CA THR A 142 -3.94 -4.25 -18.19
C THR A 142 -2.94 -3.27 -18.80
N SER A 143 -3.13 -2.95 -20.08
CA SER A 143 -2.37 -1.97 -20.83
C SER A 143 -3.31 -0.97 -21.51
N GLY A 144 -2.79 0.19 -21.91
CA GLY A 144 -3.54 1.23 -22.61
C GLY A 144 -4.25 2.19 -21.65
N ALA A 145 -5.23 2.93 -22.17
CA ALA A 145 -5.80 4.09 -21.49
C ALA A 145 -6.32 3.82 -20.06
N TRP A 146 -6.82 2.62 -19.76
CA TRP A 146 -7.18 2.29 -18.38
C TRP A 146 -5.95 2.26 -17.48
N GLU A 147 -4.88 1.57 -17.86
CA GLU A 147 -3.64 1.51 -17.07
C GLU A 147 -3.00 2.90 -16.91
N ASP A 148 -3.04 3.71 -17.97
CA ASP A 148 -2.39 5.02 -17.99
C ASP A 148 -3.11 6.06 -17.09
N PHE A 149 -4.45 6.02 -17.05
CA PHE A 149 -5.25 7.10 -16.46
C PHE A 149 -6.05 6.69 -15.22
N SER A 150 -6.35 5.40 -15.04
CA SER A 150 -6.92 4.88 -13.78
C SER A 150 -5.84 4.77 -12.70
N THR A 151 -6.25 4.53 -11.44
CA THR A 151 -5.30 4.40 -10.33
C THR A 151 -5.48 3.18 -9.41
N PRO A 152 -6.09 2.03 -9.78
CA PRO A 152 -6.43 0.97 -8.84
C PRO A 152 -5.21 0.42 -8.06
N SER A 153 -4.09 0.14 -8.74
CA SER A 153 -2.84 -0.30 -8.08
C SER A 153 -2.21 0.78 -7.18
N ARG A 154 -2.40 2.07 -7.49
CA ARG A 154 -1.87 3.19 -6.70
C ARG A 154 -2.77 3.48 -5.50
N ASP A 155 -4.08 3.48 -5.68
CA ASP A 155 -5.08 3.71 -4.65
C ASP A 155 -5.09 2.57 -3.63
N MET A 156 -4.90 1.32 -4.06
CA MET A 156 -4.65 0.20 -3.14
C MET A 156 -3.43 0.46 -2.24
N ARG A 157 -2.32 0.95 -2.79
CA ARG A 157 -1.12 1.28 -2.00
C ARG A 157 -1.34 2.49 -1.09
N LEU A 158 -2.08 3.49 -1.56
CA LEU A 158 -2.44 4.65 -0.75
C LEU A 158 -3.25 4.22 0.48
N LEU A 159 -4.27 3.38 0.29
CA LEU A 159 -5.10 2.85 1.36
C LEU A 159 -4.29 2.04 2.40
N ILE A 160 -3.38 1.17 1.95
CA ILE A 160 -2.49 0.44 2.88
C ILE A 160 -1.57 1.42 3.63
N ALA A 161 -1.08 2.48 2.97
CA ALA A 161 -0.25 3.49 3.63
C ALA A 161 -1.04 4.27 4.69
N MET A 162 -2.33 4.58 4.43
CA MET A 162 -3.22 5.17 5.43
C MET A 162 -3.39 4.24 6.64
N ASP A 163 -3.70 2.96 6.41
CA ASP A 163 -3.84 1.97 7.49
C ASP A 163 -2.55 1.83 8.31
N THR A 164 -1.39 1.88 7.64
CA THR A 164 -0.07 1.78 8.29
C THR A 164 0.18 2.97 9.22
N VAL A 165 -0.13 4.19 8.78
CA VAL A 165 -0.01 5.40 9.62
C VAL A 165 -0.99 5.33 10.79
N LEU A 166 -2.26 5.05 10.51
CA LEU A 166 -3.33 5.01 11.51
C LEU A 166 -3.14 3.91 12.56
N GLY A 167 -2.62 2.75 12.17
CA GLY A 167 -2.36 1.62 13.06
C GLY A 167 -1.01 1.66 13.76
N PHE A 168 -0.17 2.67 13.51
CA PHE A 168 1.16 2.75 14.12
C PHE A 168 1.11 2.91 15.66
N PRO A 169 0.21 3.72 16.26
CA PRO A 169 0.08 3.77 17.72
C PRO A 169 -0.26 2.40 18.35
N ASP A 170 -1.12 1.61 17.71
CA ASP A 170 -1.42 0.24 18.16
C ASP A 170 -0.19 -0.67 18.07
N ALA A 171 0.64 -0.51 17.03
CA ALA A 171 1.89 -1.26 16.91
C ALA A 171 2.88 -0.91 18.05
N VAL A 172 2.96 0.36 18.43
CA VAL A 172 3.75 0.82 19.58
C VAL A 172 3.20 0.24 20.89
N LYS A 173 1.88 0.24 21.07
CA LYS A 173 1.22 -0.35 22.25
C LYS A 173 1.48 -1.84 22.40
N ARG A 174 1.52 -2.59 21.30
CA ARG A 174 1.77 -4.05 21.30
C ARG A 174 3.23 -4.41 21.62
N THR A 175 4.18 -3.59 21.20
CA THR A 175 5.62 -3.88 21.33
C THR A 175 6.40 -2.69 21.91
N PRO A 176 6.03 -2.18 23.10
CA PRO A 176 6.57 -0.95 23.66
C PRO A 176 8.09 -1.02 23.90
N GLU A 177 8.63 -2.21 24.16
CA GLU A 177 10.06 -2.47 24.33
C GLU A 177 10.87 -2.13 23.06
N ARG A 178 10.30 -2.30 21.86
CA ARG A 178 10.94 -1.92 20.59
C ARG A 178 11.09 -0.42 20.43
N PHE A 179 10.38 0.34 21.25
CA PHE A 179 10.40 1.79 21.26
C PHE A 179 11.03 2.36 22.53
N GLY A 180 11.60 1.48 23.38
CA GLY A 180 12.22 1.88 24.65
C GLY A 180 11.20 2.42 25.66
N ILE A 181 9.92 2.06 25.52
CA ILE A 181 8.85 2.51 26.39
C ILE A 181 8.66 1.48 27.51
N ALA A 182 8.75 1.93 28.76
CA ALA A 182 8.45 1.10 29.91
C ALA A 182 6.95 0.76 29.98
N ALA A 183 6.59 -0.43 30.47
CA ALA A 183 5.20 -0.90 30.54
C ALA A 183 4.23 0.10 31.22
N GLY A 184 4.69 0.81 32.27
CA GLY A 184 3.88 1.82 32.97
C GLY A 184 3.69 3.15 32.22
N ALA A 185 4.41 3.38 31.11
CA ALA A 185 4.37 4.61 30.34
C ALA A 185 3.65 4.46 28.98
N VAL A 186 3.16 3.26 28.65
CA VAL A 186 2.60 2.93 27.33
C VAL A 186 1.41 3.80 26.96
N GLU A 187 0.40 3.89 27.83
CA GLU A 187 -0.82 4.65 27.51
C GLU A 187 -0.52 6.14 27.28
N GLY A 188 0.35 6.75 28.09
CA GLY A 188 0.77 8.14 27.91
C GLY A 188 1.55 8.35 26.60
N ALA A 189 2.49 7.45 26.29
CA ALA A 189 3.26 7.51 25.05
C ALA A 189 2.38 7.34 23.80
N VAL A 190 1.39 6.45 23.85
CA VAL A 190 0.43 6.22 22.76
C VAL A 190 -0.46 7.46 22.57
N ALA A 191 -1.01 8.04 23.64
CA ALA A 191 -1.83 9.24 23.55
C ALA A 191 -1.05 10.43 22.97
N ASP A 192 0.21 10.61 23.40
CA ASP A 192 1.11 11.62 22.84
C ASP A 192 1.39 11.41 21.36
N LEU A 193 1.56 10.15 20.95
CA LEU A 193 1.83 9.77 19.57
C LEU A 193 0.60 9.97 18.68
N GLU A 194 -0.60 9.65 19.15
CA GLU A 194 -1.85 9.95 18.45
C GLU A 194 -2.09 11.45 18.28
N ALA A 195 -1.82 12.24 19.33
CA ALA A 195 -1.91 13.69 19.25
C ALA A 195 -0.88 14.26 18.25
N HIS A 196 0.33 13.70 18.23
CA HIS A 196 1.35 14.04 17.22
C HIS A 196 0.91 13.68 15.81
N MET A 197 0.37 12.48 15.60
CA MET A 197 -0.16 12.01 14.31
C MET A 197 -1.20 12.98 13.75
N LYS A 198 -2.20 13.36 14.57
CA LYS A 198 -3.26 14.29 14.17
C LYS A 198 -2.70 15.63 13.71
N ARG A 199 -1.76 16.22 14.47
CA ARG A 199 -1.11 17.48 14.10
C ARG A 199 -0.28 17.36 12.81
N ALA A 200 0.51 16.31 12.70
CA ALA A 200 1.40 16.10 11.56
C ALA A 200 0.62 15.85 10.26
N LEU A 201 -0.47 15.09 10.30
CA LEU A 201 -1.36 14.88 9.14
C LEU A 201 -2.07 16.18 8.71
N ALA A 202 -2.53 16.99 9.67
CA ALA A 202 -3.19 18.27 9.38
C ALA A 202 -2.21 19.32 8.83
N ALA A 203 -0.94 19.27 9.24
CA ALA A 203 0.09 20.21 8.78
C ALA A 203 0.55 19.98 7.33
N LYS A 204 0.35 18.78 6.78
CA LYS A 204 0.73 18.46 5.40
C LYS A 204 -0.43 18.79 4.46
N THR A 205 -0.27 19.86 3.68
CA THR A 205 -1.27 20.30 2.69
C THR A 205 -0.85 19.99 1.26
N PHE A 206 -1.82 19.89 0.37
CA PHE A 206 -1.62 19.84 -1.07
C PHE A 206 -2.83 20.47 -1.78
N HIS A 207 -2.69 20.69 -3.08
CA HIS A 207 -3.76 21.20 -3.92
C HIS A 207 -4.01 20.28 -5.11
N TYR A 208 -5.25 20.25 -5.58
CA TYR A 208 -5.60 19.72 -6.90
C TYR A 208 -6.54 20.69 -7.61
N ARG A 209 -6.55 20.63 -8.94
CA ARG A 209 -7.39 21.48 -9.79
C ARG A 209 -8.76 20.84 -9.95
N ARG A 210 -9.84 21.53 -9.56
CA ARG A 210 -11.23 21.09 -9.74
C ARG A 210 -11.66 21.15 -11.21
N SER A 211 -12.79 20.53 -11.51
CA SER A 211 -13.38 20.46 -12.85
C SER A 211 -13.67 21.83 -13.47
N ASP A 212 -13.96 22.84 -12.64
CA ASP A 212 -14.21 24.23 -13.08
C ASP A 212 -12.93 25.06 -13.25
N GLY A 213 -11.77 24.46 -13.03
CA GLY A 213 -10.49 25.15 -13.13
C GLY A 213 -10.07 25.89 -11.85
N SER A 214 -10.81 25.81 -10.74
CA SER A 214 -10.39 26.38 -9.46
C SER A 214 -9.52 25.42 -8.63
N ASP A 215 -8.67 25.94 -7.74
CA ASP A 215 -7.83 25.10 -6.88
C ASP A 215 -8.57 24.67 -5.61
N GLN A 216 -8.52 23.38 -5.30
CA GLN A 216 -8.99 22.81 -4.04
C GLN A 216 -7.80 22.49 -3.14
N ALA A 217 -7.79 23.03 -1.93
CA ALA A 217 -6.81 22.69 -0.90
C ALA A 217 -7.32 21.52 -0.04
N LEU A 218 -6.44 20.58 0.29
CA LEU A 218 -6.69 19.48 1.22
C LEU A 218 -5.47 19.24 2.11
N THR A 219 -5.71 18.69 3.29
CA THR A 219 -4.67 18.12 4.16
C THR A 219 -4.56 16.61 3.95
N VAL A 220 -3.46 16.01 4.41
CA VAL A 220 -3.37 14.55 4.48
C VAL A 220 -4.38 13.99 5.50
N ALA A 221 -4.75 14.76 6.53
CA ALA A 221 -5.83 14.38 7.45
C ALA A 221 -7.17 14.20 6.72
N ASP A 222 -7.51 15.10 5.78
CA ASP A 222 -8.72 15.00 4.96
C ASP A 222 -8.70 13.74 4.09
N VAL A 223 -7.55 13.43 3.50
CA VAL A 223 -7.36 12.23 2.67
C VAL A 223 -7.57 10.96 3.49
N VAL A 224 -7.00 10.90 4.70
CA VAL A 224 -7.16 9.77 5.62
C VAL A 224 -8.62 9.63 6.08
N ALA A 225 -9.31 10.74 6.37
CA ALA A 225 -10.72 10.72 6.75
C ALA A 225 -11.64 10.15 5.64
N ARG A 226 -11.20 10.24 4.38
CA ARG A 226 -11.91 9.74 3.19
C ARG A 226 -11.50 8.32 2.78
N ALA A 227 -10.71 7.60 3.57
CA ALA A 227 -10.14 6.30 3.19
C ALA A 227 -11.18 5.31 2.64
N ARG A 228 -12.36 5.25 3.25
CA ARG A 228 -13.44 4.35 2.79
C ARG A 228 -13.91 4.68 1.37
N ASP A 229 -13.96 5.95 1.01
CA ASP A 229 -14.47 6.39 -0.30
C ASP A 229 -13.39 6.31 -1.39
N PHE A 230 -12.10 6.35 -1.01
CA PHE A 230 -10.98 6.04 -1.90
C PHE A 230 -11.01 4.60 -2.43
N GLU A 231 -11.72 3.68 -1.78
CA GLU A 231 -11.87 2.28 -2.22
C GLU A 231 -12.52 2.15 -3.61
N VAL A 232 -13.19 3.22 -4.09
CA VAL A 232 -13.84 3.26 -5.40
C VAL A 232 -13.54 4.56 -6.18
N ALA A 233 -12.49 5.30 -5.81
CA ALA A 233 -12.18 6.61 -6.41
C ALA A 233 -11.17 6.56 -7.58
N TYR A 234 -10.87 5.36 -8.11
CA TYR A 234 -9.80 5.15 -9.09
C TYR A 234 -10.23 5.17 -10.56
N ASN A 235 -11.52 5.34 -10.85
CA ASN A 235 -12.04 5.29 -12.22
C ASN A 235 -11.75 6.62 -12.96
N PRO A 236 -11.07 6.60 -14.13
CA PRO A 236 -10.68 7.82 -14.84
C PRO A 236 -11.85 8.52 -15.56
N ASN A 237 -13.01 7.88 -15.64
CA ASN A 237 -14.19 8.48 -16.24
C ASN A 237 -14.96 9.38 -15.25
N ASP A 238 -14.74 9.23 -13.95
CA ASP A 238 -15.26 10.18 -12.98
C ASP A 238 -14.50 11.52 -13.05
N CYS A 239 -15.14 12.59 -12.60
CA CYS A 239 -14.52 13.89 -12.39
C CYS A 239 -13.44 13.83 -11.29
N VAL A 240 -12.52 14.79 -11.32
CA VAL A 240 -11.41 14.91 -10.36
C VAL A 240 -11.87 14.93 -8.90
N GLU A 241 -13.02 15.53 -8.59
CA GLU A 241 -13.58 15.62 -7.24
C GLU A 241 -13.97 14.24 -6.69
N ILE A 242 -14.66 13.42 -7.50
CA ILE A 242 -14.97 12.03 -7.14
C ILE A 242 -13.69 11.23 -6.99
N ARG A 243 -12.71 11.47 -7.88
CA ARG A 243 -11.41 10.82 -7.77
C ARG A 243 -10.63 11.24 -6.52
N TRP A 244 -10.91 12.38 -5.91
CA TRP A 244 -10.39 12.78 -4.60
C TRP A 244 -11.34 12.48 -3.44
N ALA A 245 -12.32 11.62 -3.69
CA ALA A 245 -13.31 11.17 -2.72
C ALA A 245 -14.03 12.34 -2.03
N ALA A 246 -14.27 13.43 -2.78
CA ALA A 246 -15.03 14.57 -2.28
C ALA A 246 -16.45 14.10 -1.86
N PRO A 247 -16.92 14.45 -0.65
CA PRO A 247 -18.22 14.00 -0.17
C PRO A 247 -19.35 14.40 -1.11
N GLU A 248 -20.34 13.53 -1.25
CA GLU A 248 -21.54 13.83 -2.03
C GLU A 248 -22.29 15.03 -1.44
N GLY A 249 -22.73 15.95 -2.30
CA GLY A 249 -23.38 17.20 -1.89
C GLY A 249 -22.43 18.28 -1.33
N SER A 250 -21.13 18.04 -1.24
CA SER A 250 -20.17 19.05 -0.77
C SER A 250 -19.93 20.17 -1.79
N ALA A 251 -19.53 21.35 -1.29
CA ALA A 251 -19.08 22.46 -2.14
C ALA A 251 -17.85 22.10 -2.99
N GLU A 252 -16.99 21.21 -2.48
CA GLU A 252 -15.85 20.65 -3.22
C GLU A 252 -16.33 19.90 -4.47
N ARG A 253 -17.39 19.09 -4.35
CA ARG A 253 -17.94 18.24 -5.42
C ARG A 253 -18.95 18.94 -6.34
N ALA A 254 -19.38 20.15 -6.02
CA ALA A 254 -20.40 20.88 -6.79
C ALA A 254 -20.00 21.17 -8.25
N THR A 255 -18.70 21.20 -8.54
CA THR A 255 -18.13 21.45 -9.87
C THR A 255 -18.05 20.20 -10.75
N CYS A 256 -18.30 19.01 -10.19
CA CYS A 256 -18.22 17.75 -10.89
C CYS A 256 -19.36 17.61 -11.91
N GLN A 257 -19.01 17.46 -13.19
CA GLN A 257 -19.98 17.25 -14.28
C GLN A 257 -19.84 15.88 -14.97
N ARG A 258 -18.81 15.11 -14.61
CA ARG A 258 -18.46 13.86 -15.29
C ARG A 258 -18.50 12.69 -14.32
N HIS A 259 -19.16 11.62 -14.74
CA HIS A 259 -19.27 10.39 -13.96
C HIS A 259 -18.90 9.19 -14.81
N ALA A 260 -18.31 8.18 -14.17
CA ALA A 260 -18.11 6.89 -14.78
C ALA A 260 -19.45 6.30 -15.25
N PRO A 261 -19.48 5.58 -16.39
CA PRO A 261 -20.67 4.91 -16.88
C PRO A 261 -21.31 3.99 -15.82
N GLY A 262 -22.63 3.86 -15.85
CA GLY A 262 -23.37 3.14 -14.80
C GLY A 262 -22.95 1.67 -14.64
N ASN A 263 -22.55 1.00 -15.72
CA ASN A 263 -21.98 -0.34 -15.66
C ASN A 263 -20.62 -0.38 -14.93
N GLN A 264 -19.75 0.59 -15.17
CA GLN A 264 -18.47 0.69 -14.48
C GLN A 264 -18.68 0.98 -13.00
N ARG A 265 -19.58 1.91 -12.63
CA ARG A 265 -19.89 2.18 -11.21
C ARG A 265 -20.39 0.95 -10.46
N ARG A 266 -21.19 0.08 -11.10
CA ARG A 266 -21.59 -1.21 -10.50
C ARG A 266 -20.39 -2.13 -10.26
N LEU A 267 -19.48 -2.25 -11.25
CA LEU A 267 -18.25 -3.04 -11.09
C LEU A 267 -17.36 -2.48 -9.98
N MET A 268 -17.21 -1.16 -9.88
CA MET A 268 -16.45 -0.52 -8.80
C MET A 268 -17.01 -0.89 -7.42
N THR A 269 -18.35 -0.88 -7.26
CA THR A 269 -19.01 -1.33 -6.03
C THR A 269 -18.77 -2.81 -5.76
N GLU A 270 -18.87 -3.66 -6.79
CA GLU A 270 -18.59 -5.10 -6.70
C GLU A 270 -17.14 -5.37 -6.28
N TYR A 271 -16.19 -4.55 -6.72
CA TYR A 271 -14.75 -4.69 -6.47
C TYR A 271 -14.28 -3.98 -5.20
N ARG A 272 -15.12 -3.14 -4.59
CA ARG A 272 -14.82 -2.46 -3.32
C ARG A 272 -14.25 -3.38 -2.24
N PRO A 273 -14.75 -4.62 -2.03
CA PRO A 273 -14.20 -5.53 -1.02
C PRO A 273 -12.71 -5.81 -1.18
N TRP A 274 -12.17 -5.83 -2.41
CA TRP A 274 -10.74 -6.01 -2.65
C TRP A 274 -9.94 -4.85 -2.04
N PHE A 275 -10.42 -3.63 -2.23
CA PHE A 275 -9.83 -2.44 -1.67
C PHE A 275 -10.04 -2.38 -0.16
N ALA A 276 -11.26 -2.61 0.34
CA ALA A 276 -11.55 -2.62 1.77
C ALA A 276 -10.68 -3.61 2.57
N GLN A 277 -10.42 -4.79 1.99
CA GLN A 277 -9.59 -5.83 2.61
C GLN A 277 -8.09 -5.70 2.27
N ARG A 278 -7.71 -4.67 1.49
CA ARG A 278 -6.35 -4.46 0.99
C ARG A 278 -5.77 -5.69 0.27
N ARG A 279 -6.62 -6.41 -0.47
CA ARG A 279 -6.31 -7.70 -1.09
C ARG A 279 -6.74 -7.70 -2.55
N ARG A 280 -5.79 -7.94 -3.46
CA ARG A 280 -6.10 -8.15 -4.88
C ARG A 280 -6.85 -9.47 -5.09
N PRO A 281 -7.77 -9.54 -6.07
CA PRO A 281 -8.39 -10.81 -6.44
C PRO A 281 -7.35 -11.79 -6.99
N PRO A 282 -7.61 -13.11 -6.91
CA PRO A 282 -6.79 -14.10 -7.61
C PRO A 282 -6.86 -13.90 -9.12
N ARG A 283 -5.82 -14.36 -9.82
CA ARG A 283 -5.81 -14.49 -11.29
C ARG A 283 -6.63 -15.70 -11.72
#